data_AF-T1G0B2-F1
#
_entry.id   AF-T1G0B2-F1
#
_cell.length_a   1.000
_cell.length_b   1.000
_cell.length_c   1.000
_cell.angle_alpha   90.00
_cell.angle_beta   90.00
_cell.angle_gamma   90.00
#
_symmetry.space_group_name_H-M   'P 1'
#
loop_
_entity.id
_entity.type
_entity.pdbx_description
1 polymer ?
#
loop_
_entity_poly.entity_id
_entity_poly.type
_entity_poly.pdbx_seq_one_letter_code
_entity_poly.pdbx_strand_id
1 'polypeptide(L)'
;STKSEGVTNEETTTDKPSRPLVDVETSKRYLKSDSYNKTYLGSLVWQPYRRNHRGHLPPRKIRRSCYIGGKLATGNPCPICRDQYLVLHPENVDLLKQFVSPYTGKVLSNHVTNLCQIQHKKLLVSIEQAWDSGNLAKAVPFKEYNYEDYYPELRKKKSFES
;
A
#
# COMPACT_ATOMS: atom_id res chain seq x y z
N SER A 1 42.58 14.01 16.26
CA SER A 1 41.87 12.97 17.03
C SER A 1 40.52 13.48 17.46
N THR A 2 39.52 13.35 16.58
CA THR A 2 38.12 13.67 16.89
C THR A 2 37.48 12.43 17.52
N LYS A 3 37.10 12.55 18.79
CA LYS A 3 36.49 11.47 19.58
C LYS A 3 34.99 11.48 19.28
N SER A 4 34.50 10.42 18.66
CA SER A 4 33.08 10.17 18.40
C SER A 4 32.39 9.79 19.70
N GLU A 5 31.44 10.60 20.16
CA GLU A 5 30.56 10.27 21.29
C GLU A 5 29.36 9.49 20.75
N GLY A 6 29.27 8.22 21.19
CA GLY A 6 28.16 7.34 20.87
C GLY A 6 26.93 7.71 21.69
N VAL A 7 25.80 7.90 21.00
CA VAL A 7 24.48 8.07 21.60
C VAL A 7 23.98 6.70 22.06
N THR A 8 23.95 6.48 23.37
CA THR A 8 23.27 5.36 24.01
C THR A 8 21.78 5.69 24.13
N ASN A 9 20.92 4.90 23.48
CA ASN A 9 19.48 5.01 23.68
C ASN A 9 19.06 4.17 24.89
N GLU A 10 18.37 4.83 25.82
CA GLU A 10 17.82 4.30 27.07
C GLU A 10 16.81 3.18 26.84
N GLU A 11 17.00 2.08 27.57
CA GLU A 11 16.04 0.99 27.70
C GLU A 11 14.89 1.42 28.64
N THR A 12 13.68 1.49 28.11
CA THR A 12 12.45 1.57 28.91
C THR A 12 11.74 0.22 28.92
N THR A 13 11.62 -0.36 30.10
CA THR A 13 10.97 -1.66 30.34
C THR A 13 9.46 -1.50 30.55
N THR A 14 8.62 -2.16 29.72
CA THR A 14 7.33 -2.82 30.09
C THR A 14 6.72 -3.55 28.86
N ASP A 15 6.40 -4.84 29.02
CA ASP A 15 5.60 -5.77 28.17
C ASP A 15 5.66 -5.70 26.62
N LYS A 16 6.33 -6.69 26.04
CA LYS A 16 6.50 -6.99 24.59
C LYS A 16 5.21 -7.00 23.73
N PRO A 17 5.31 -6.68 22.43
CA PRO A 17 5.27 -5.28 22.02
C PRO A 17 4.13 -5.00 21.03
N SER A 18 3.75 -3.73 20.98
CA SER A 18 3.18 -3.10 19.79
C SER A 18 3.95 -3.53 18.54
N ARG A 19 3.31 -3.56 17.36
CA ARG A 19 3.98 -3.86 16.08
C ARG A 19 5.29 -3.04 16.01
N PRO A 20 6.47 -3.68 15.88
CA PRO A 20 7.73 -2.94 15.87
C PRO A 20 7.69 -1.94 14.73
N LEU A 21 8.13 -0.72 15.03
CA LEU A 21 8.22 0.36 14.07
C LEU A 21 9.39 0.05 13.13
N VAL A 22 9.08 -0.53 11.97
CA VAL A 22 10.04 -0.78 10.91
C VAL A 22 10.04 0.43 9.99
N ASP A 23 11.22 1.00 9.76
CA ASP A 23 11.39 2.10 8.83
C ASP A 23 11.17 1.66 7.37
N VAL A 24 10.77 2.61 6.53
CA VAL A 24 10.49 2.40 5.10
C VAL A 24 11.74 1.92 4.36
N GLU A 25 12.92 2.45 4.68
CA GLU A 25 14.16 2.04 4.02
C GLU A 25 14.49 0.57 4.34
N THR A 26 14.28 0.17 5.59
CA THR A 26 14.45 -1.22 6.03
C THR A 26 13.49 -2.15 5.30
N SER A 27 12.23 -1.73 5.12
CA SER A 27 11.22 -2.46 4.33
C SER A 27 11.64 -2.61 2.86
N LYS A 28 12.13 -1.54 2.22
CA LYS A 28 12.64 -1.58 0.83
C LYS A 28 13.83 -2.54 0.70
N ARG A 29 14.75 -2.53 1.68
CA ARG A 29 15.91 -3.43 1.73
C ARG A 29 15.47 -4.89 1.92
N TYR A 30 14.47 -5.14 2.75
CA TYR A 30 13.91 -6.46 2.96
C TYR A 30 13.33 -7.07 1.67
N LEU A 31 12.59 -6.31 0.88
CA LEU A 31 12.04 -6.79 -0.40
C LEU A 31 13.12 -7.26 -1.40
N LYS A 32 14.33 -6.70 -1.31
CA LYS A 32 15.49 -7.08 -2.14
C LYS A 32 16.33 -8.19 -1.53
N SER A 33 16.01 -8.64 -0.32
CA SER A 33 16.80 -9.62 0.41
C SER A 33 16.52 -11.06 -0.02
N ASP A 34 17.50 -11.94 0.18
CA ASP A 34 17.34 -13.38 -0.04
C ASP A 34 16.24 -13.99 0.84
N SER A 35 16.05 -13.46 2.06
CA SER A 35 15.03 -13.92 2.99
C SER A 35 13.62 -13.71 2.43
N TYR A 36 13.38 -12.56 1.78
CA TYR A 36 12.10 -12.31 1.10
C TYR A 36 11.92 -13.26 -0.07
N ASN A 37 12.94 -13.42 -0.91
CA ASN A 37 12.87 -14.30 -2.07
C ASN A 37 12.61 -15.77 -1.67
N LYS A 38 13.30 -16.28 -0.64
CA LYS A 38 13.06 -17.62 -0.10
C LYS A 38 11.66 -17.81 0.47
N THR A 39 11.07 -16.76 1.06
CA THR A 39 9.74 -16.83 1.69
C THR A 39 8.61 -16.81 0.65
N TYR A 40 8.72 -15.95 -0.36
CA TYR A 40 7.64 -15.72 -1.32
C TYR A 40 7.88 -16.38 -2.68
N LEU A 41 9.10 -16.81 -3.01
CA LEU A 41 9.44 -17.57 -4.23
C LEU A 41 8.94 -16.91 -5.53
N GLY A 42 9.04 -15.58 -5.61
CA GLY A 42 8.56 -14.79 -6.75
C GLY A 42 7.03 -14.62 -6.82
N SER A 43 6.26 -15.21 -5.90
CA SER A 43 4.82 -15.00 -5.79
C SER A 43 4.49 -13.66 -5.11
N LEU A 44 3.27 -13.15 -5.36
CA LEU A 44 2.80 -11.94 -4.68
C LEU A 44 2.57 -12.22 -3.20
N VAL A 45 2.84 -11.24 -2.34
CA VAL A 45 2.77 -11.38 -0.87
C VAL A 45 1.48 -12.04 -0.36
N TRP A 46 0.35 -11.75 -1.00
CA TRP A 46 -0.97 -12.21 -0.58
C TRP A 46 -1.41 -13.54 -1.20
N GLN A 47 -0.73 -14.05 -2.24
CA GLN A 47 -1.09 -15.30 -2.91
C GLN A 47 -0.99 -16.54 -2.01
N PRO A 48 0.09 -16.76 -1.23
CA PRO A 48 0.20 -17.95 -0.38
C PRO A 48 -0.71 -17.89 0.86
N TYR A 49 -1.52 -16.84 1.01
CA TYR A 49 -2.37 -16.65 2.17
C TYR A 49 -3.81 -17.11 1.90
N ARG A 50 -4.34 -17.93 2.80
CA ARG A 50 -5.76 -18.31 2.82
C ARG A 50 -6.38 -17.99 4.17
N ARG A 51 -7.58 -17.39 4.16
CA ARG A 51 -8.32 -17.08 5.38
C ARG A 51 -9.21 -18.25 5.78
N ASN A 52 -9.24 -18.53 7.08
CA ASN A 52 -10.18 -19.46 7.68
C ASN A 52 -11.55 -18.77 7.83
N HIS A 53 -12.59 -19.35 7.24
CA HIS A 53 -13.97 -18.96 7.45
C HIS A 53 -14.87 -20.20 7.41
N ARG A 54 -16.06 -20.09 7.97
CA ARG A 54 -17.04 -21.18 7.97
C ARG A 54 -17.74 -21.26 6.60
N GLY A 55 -17.91 -22.47 6.09
CA GLY A 55 -18.66 -22.76 4.86
C GLY A 55 -17.92 -22.41 3.57
N HIS A 56 -18.59 -22.64 2.44
CA HIS A 56 -18.02 -22.46 1.09
C HIS A 56 -17.82 -20.99 0.72
N LEU A 57 -18.73 -20.11 1.13
CA LEU A 57 -18.68 -18.69 0.80
C LEU A 57 -18.00 -17.88 1.92
N PRO A 58 -17.04 -17.01 1.58
CA PRO A 58 -16.44 -16.13 2.57
C PRO A 58 -17.45 -15.11 3.11
N PRO A 59 -17.24 -14.60 4.33
CA PRO A 59 -18.11 -13.56 4.89
C PRO A 59 -18.05 -12.30 4.01
N ARG A 60 -19.20 -11.63 3.85
CA ARG A 60 -19.33 -10.37 3.09
C ARG A 60 -18.39 -9.28 3.58
N LYS A 61 -18.16 -9.21 4.89
CA LYS A 61 -17.24 -8.24 5.49
C LYS A 61 -16.07 -8.98 6.09
N ILE A 62 -14.89 -8.49 5.74
CA ILE A 62 -13.62 -8.95 6.30
C ILE A 62 -13.44 -8.38 7.71
N ARG A 63 -12.69 -9.07 8.59
CA ARG A 63 -12.30 -8.55 9.90
C ARG A 63 -11.74 -7.13 9.84
N ARG A 64 -12.08 -6.32 10.84
CA ARG A 64 -11.65 -4.92 10.94
C ARG A 64 -10.13 -4.80 11.05
N SER A 65 -9.50 -5.54 11.95
CA SER A 65 -8.06 -5.50 12.23
C SER A 65 -7.51 -6.89 12.56
N CYS A 66 -6.20 -7.08 12.40
CA CYS A 66 -5.47 -8.22 12.98
C CYS A 66 -4.88 -7.88 14.36
N TYR A 67 -4.66 -6.60 14.63
CA TYR A 67 -4.14 -6.09 15.90
C TYR A 67 -5.24 -5.46 16.74
N ILE A 68 -5.26 -5.76 18.04
CA ILE A 68 -6.14 -5.15 19.04
C ILE A 68 -5.26 -4.73 20.21
N GLY A 69 -5.32 -3.46 20.62
CA GLY A 69 -4.47 -2.94 21.71
C GLY A 69 -2.97 -3.11 21.45
N GLY A 70 -2.52 -2.96 20.20
CA GLY A 70 -1.12 -3.15 19.79
C GLY A 70 -0.67 -4.61 19.69
N LYS A 71 -1.44 -5.57 20.20
CA LYS A 71 -1.10 -6.99 20.20
C LYS A 71 -1.79 -7.73 19.06
N LEU A 72 -1.12 -8.77 18.54
CA LEU A 72 -1.68 -9.60 17.47
C LEU A 72 -2.79 -10.49 18.06
N ALA A 73 -4.04 -10.15 17.79
CA ALA A 73 -5.19 -10.82 18.39
C ALA A 73 -5.65 -12.05 17.59
N THR A 74 -5.12 -12.27 16.39
CA THR A 74 -5.53 -13.39 15.53
C THR A 74 -4.41 -14.39 15.29
N GLY A 75 -4.70 -15.69 15.39
CA GLY A 75 -3.75 -16.76 15.07
C GLY A 75 -3.39 -16.89 13.58
N ASN A 76 -4.26 -16.44 12.67
CA ASN A 76 -3.98 -16.37 11.23
C ASN A 76 -4.08 -14.91 10.73
N PRO A 77 -3.05 -14.07 10.96
CA PRO A 77 -3.03 -12.65 10.59
C PRO A 77 -2.91 -12.43 9.08
N CYS A 78 -3.39 -11.29 8.55
CA CYS A 78 -3.32 -11.03 7.11
C CYS A 78 -1.87 -10.90 6.60
N PRO A 79 -1.62 -11.00 5.28
CA PRO A 79 -0.26 -11.01 4.71
C PRO A 79 0.64 -9.85 5.16
N ILE A 80 0.09 -8.66 5.34
CA ILE A 80 0.83 -7.46 5.82
C ILE A 80 0.99 -7.44 7.34
N CYS A 81 0.10 -8.09 8.09
CA CYS A 81 0.17 -8.13 9.56
C CYS A 81 0.99 -9.31 10.09
N ARG A 82 1.20 -10.36 9.29
CA ARG A 82 2.02 -11.51 9.68
C ARG A 82 3.52 -11.20 9.58
N ASP A 83 3.89 -10.38 8.60
CA ASP A 83 5.25 -10.02 8.29
C ASP A 83 5.46 -8.54 8.61
N GLN A 84 6.26 -8.29 9.64
CA GLN A 84 6.47 -6.94 10.16
C GLN A 84 7.23 -6.04 9.19
N TYR A 85 8.08 -6.61 8.33
CA TYR A 85 8.92 -5.86 7.41
C TYR A 85 8.16 -5.35 6.19
N LEU A 86 6.92 -5.82 5.98
CA LEU A 86 6.05 -5.31 4.92
C LEU A 86 5.35 -4.03 5.38
N VAL A 87 5.98 -2.90 5.10
CA VAL A 87 5.48 -1.57 5.45
C VAL A 87 4.81 -0.94 4.23
N LEU A 88 3.52 -0.65 4.37
CA LEU A 88 2.75 0.10 3.38
C LEU A 88 3.11 1.58 3.50
N HIS A 89 3.80 2.10 2.49
CA HIS A 89 4.26 3.49 2.41
C HIS A 89 4.28 3.92 0.94
N PRO A 90 3.95 5.19 0.60
CA PRO A 90 3.92 5.67 -0.79
C PRO A 90 5.23 5.44 -1.56
N GLU A 91 6.36 5.57 -0.90
CA GLU A 91 7.66 5.35 -1.54
C GLU A 91 8.01 3.86 -1.77
N ASN A 92 7.31 2.94 -1.12
CA ASN A 92 7.60 1.51 -1.23
C ASN A 92 6.88 0.92 -2.46
N VAL A 93 7.29 1.39 -3.63
CA VAL A 93 6.64 1.12 -4.92
C VAL A 93 6.61 -0.37 -5.23
N ASP A 94 7.68 -1.11 -4.94
CA ASP A 94 7.80 -2.55 -5.22
C ASP A 94 6.77 -3.38 -4.45
N LEU A 95 6.42 -2.97 -3.23
CA LEU A 95 5.35 -3.59 -2.46
C LEU A 95 3.98 -3.16 -2.97
N LEU A 96 3.75 -1.86 -3.19
CA LEU A 96 2.45 -1.32 -3.60
C LEU A 96 2.00 -1.87 -4.96
N LYS A 97 2.92 -2.02 -5.92
CA LYS A 97 2.67 -2.61 -7.24
C LYS A 97 2.01 -4.00 -7.15
N GLN A 98 2.34 -4.81 -6.13
CA GLN A 98 1.78 -6.15 -5.96
C GLN A 98 0.27 -6.16 -5.63
N PHE A 99 -0.27 -5.03 -5.20
CA PHE A 99 -1.68 -4.85 -4.86
C PHE A 99 -2.47 -4.11 -5.96
N VAL A 100 -1.82 -3.76 -7.06
CA VAL A 100 -2.45 -3.12 -8.22
C VAL A 100 -2.54 -4.14 -9.36
N SER A 101 -3.69 -4.18 -10.03
CA SER A 101 -3.87 -5.03 -11.21
C SER A 101 -2.97 -4.53 -12.35
N PRO A 102 -2.12 -5.39 -12.96
CA PRO A 102 -1.24 -4.97 -14.05
C PRO A 102 -2.01 -4.58 -15.32
N TYR A 103 -3.23 -5.11 -15.50
CA TYR A 103 -4.05 -4.85 -16.69
C TYR A 103 -4.96 -3.64 -16.54
N THR A 104 -5.61 -3.50 -15.37
CA THR A 104 -6.61 -2.44 -15.16
C THR A 104 -6.05 -1.21 -14.45
N GLY A 105 -4.89 -1.31 -13.80
CA GLY A 105 -4.33 -0.26 -12.95
C GLY A 105 -5.16 0.00 -11.68
N LYS A 106 -6.18 -0.81 -11.40
CA LYS A 106 -7.04 -0.66 -10.21
C LYS A 106 -6.45 -1.42 -9.03
N VAL A 107 -6.65 -0.88 -7.82
CA VAL A 107 -6.27 -1.56 -6.58
C VAL A 107 -7.14 -2.79 -6.36
N LEU A 108 -6.51 -3.92 -6.04
CA LEU A 108 -7.20 -5.17 -5.77
C LEU A 108 -8.03 -5.07 -4.47
N SER A 109 -9.24 -5.64 -4.50
CA SER A 109 -10.11 -5.63 -3.33
C SER A 109 -9.51 -6.43 -2.17
N ASN A 110 -9.93 -6.10 -0.96
CA ASN A 110 -9.57 -6.87 0.25
C ASN A 110 -10.07 -8.33 0.23
N HIS A 111 -11.06 -8.67 -0.59
CA HIS A 111 -11.52 -10.06 -0.79
C HIS A 111 -10.53 -10.90 -1.59
N VAL A 112 -9.77 -10.28 -2.49
CA VAL A 112 -8.70 -10.94 -3.25
C VAL A 112 -7.42 -10.99 -2.41
N THR A 113 -7.00 -9.85 -1.88
CA THR A 113 -5.72 -9.69 -1.17
C THR A 113 -5.74 -10.17 0.27
N ASN A 114 -6.94 -10.46 0.81
CA ASN A 114 -7.15 -10.96 2.16
C ASN A 114 -6.56 -10.09 3.30
N LEU A 115 -6.39 -8.79 3.06
CA LEU A 115 -6.00 -7.81 4.08
C LEU A 115 -7.13 -7.58 5.10
N CYS A 116 -6.80 -7.19 6.33
CA CYS A 116 -7.82 -6.65 7.24
C CYS A 116 -8.26 -5.26 6.78
N GLN A 117 -9.45 -4.80 7.19
CA GLN A 117 -9.99 -3.53 6.70
C GLN A 117 -9.07 -2.34 6.99
N ILE A 118 -8.42 -2.30 8.16
CA ILE A 118 -7.48 -1.23 8.51
C ILE A 118 -6.28 -1.20 7.56
N GLN A 119 -5.65 -2.35 7.29
CA GLN A 119 -4.50 -2.39 6.36
C GLN A 119 -4.92 -2.10 4.93
N HIS A 120 -6.11 -2.53 4.51
CA HIS A 120 -6.61 -2.17 3.18
C HIS A 120 -6.86 -0.67 3.04
N LYS A 121 -7.41 0.00 4.05
CA LYS A 121 -7.54 1.46 4.05
C LYS A 121 -6.18 2.16 3.98
N LYS A 122 -5.20 1.69 4.76
CA LYS A 122 -3.81 2.19 4.70
C LYS A 122 -3.22 2.01 3.30
N LEU A 123 -3.41 0.84 2.69
CA LEU A 123 -2.98 0.55 1.32
C LEU A 123 -3.56 1.55 0.32
N LEU A 124 -4.88 1.82 0.39
CA LEU A 124 -5.53 2.76 -0.51
C LEU A 124 -4.93 4.17 -0.37
N VAL A 125 -4.76 4.66 0.86
CA VAL A 125 -4.14 5.96 1.12
C VAL A 125 -2.70 6.02 0.61
N SER A 126 -1.89 4.98 0.89
CA SER A 126 -0.51 4.95 0.41
C SER A 126 -0.39 4.91 -1.11
N ILE A 127 -1.31 4.21 -1.79
CA ILE A 127 -1.34 4.17 -3.26
C ILE A 127 -1.78 5.52 -3.83
N GLU A 128 -2.78 6.16 -3.24
CA GLU A 128 -3.22 7.50 -3.63
C GLU A 128 -2.09 8.51 -3.50
N GLN A 129 -1.41 8.54 -2.35
CA GLN A 129 -0.22 9.35 -2.13
C GLN A 129 0.92 9.02 -3.10
N ALA A 130 1.10 7.74 -3.47
CA ALA A 130 2.12 7.32 -4.44
C ALA A 130 1.79 7.80 -5.86
N TRP A 131 0.51 7.86 -6.23
CA TRP A 131 0.07 8.46 -7.49
C TRP A 131 0.27 9.97 -7.51
N ASP A 132 -0.11 10.66 -6.43
CA ASP A 132 0.03 12.11 -6.34
C ASP A 132 1.49 12.56 -6.35
N SER A 133 2.37 11.78 -5.72
CA SER A 133 3.83 12.02 -5.73
C SER A 133 4.53 11.55 -7.02
N GLY A 134 3.82 10.89 -7.94
CA GLY A 134 4.39 10.35 -9.18
C GLY A 134 5.29 9.12 -8.99
N ASN A 135 5.34 8.54 -7.79
CA ASN A 135 6.11 7.32 -7.49
C ASN A 135 5.51 6.06 -8.12
N LEU A 136 4.19 6.06 -8.35
CA LEU A 136 3.47 4.96 -8.96
C LEU A 136 2.80 5.43 -10.25
N ALA A 137 2.94 4.66 -11.33
CA ALA A 137 2.29 4.97 -12.60
C ALA A 137 0.77 4.74 -12.52
N LYS A 138 0.01 5.65 -13.12
CA LYS A 138 -1.44 5.56 -13.28
C LYS A 138 -1.82 6.01 -14.69
N ALA A 139 -2.77 5.32 -15.30
CA ALA A 139 -3.37 5.78 -16.55
C ALA A 139 -4.22 7.04 -16.27
N VAL A 140 -3.78 8.18 -16.81
CA VAL A 140 -4.52 9.44 -16.75
C VAL A 140 -5.25 9.63 -18.07
N PRO A 141 -6.57 9.83 -18.08
CA PRO A 141 -7.31 10.05 -19.32
C PRO A 141 -6.93 11.40 -19.93
N PHE A 142 -6.92 11.47 -21.25
CA PHE A 142 -6.84 12.75 -21.95
C PHE A 142 -8.14 13.52 -21.72
N LYS A 143 -8.00 14.82 -21.41
CA LYS A 143 -9.13 15.73 -21.25
C LYS A 143 -9.13 16.72 -22.41
N GLU A 144 -10.22 16.73 -23.16
CA GLU A 144 -10.47 17.73 -24.19
C GLU A 144 -11.05 18.99 -23.54
N TYR A 145 -10.60 20.15 -24.01
CA TYR A 145 -11.08 21.45 -23.55
C TYR A 145 -11.74 22.18 -24.72
N ASN A 146 -12.91 22.76 -24.48
CA ASN A 146 -13.50 23.69 -25.44
C ASN A 146 -12.86 25.08 -25.27
N TYR A 147 -11.97 25.43 -26.18
CA TYR A 147 -11.25 26.72 -26.13
C TYR A 147 -12.18 27.93 -26.32
N GLU A 148 -13.37 27.75 -26.91
CA GLU A 148 -14.36 28.83 -27.08
C GLU A 148 -14.91 29.35 -25.75
N ASP A 149 -14.78 28.61 -24.66
CA ASP A 149 -15.21 29.04 -23.32
C ASP A 149 -14.22 30.02 -22.67
N TYR A 150 -12.98 30.05 -23.16
CA TYR A 150 -11.91 30.88 -22.63
C TYR A 150 -11.55 32.05 -23.54
N TYR A 151 -11.82 31.94 -24.84
CA TYR A 151 -11.45 32.91 -25.86
C TYR A 151 -12.69 33.36 -26.66
N PRO A 152 -13.41 34.40 -26.22
CA PRO A 152 -14.66 34.87 -26.85
C PRO A 152 -14.50 35.29 -28.32
N GLU A 153 -13.31 35.71 -28.73
CA GLU A 153 -12.95 36.03 -30.12
C GLU A 153 -13.09 34.83 -31.08
N LEU A 154 -12.92 33.60 -30.58
CA LEU A 154 -13.12 32.39 -31.38
C LEU A 154 -14.60 32.19 -31.72
N ARG A 155 -15.51 32.54 -30.80
CA ARG A 155 -16.96 32.53 -31.06
C ARG A 155 -17.34 33.56 -32.14
N LYS A 156 -16.73 34.75 -32.09
CA LYS A 156 -16.98 35.84 -33.05
C LYS A 156 -16.47 35.51 -34.46
N LYS A 157 -15.32 34.85 -34.58
CA LYS A 157 -14.81 34.37 -35.88
C LYS A 157 -15.73 33.31 -36.49
N LYS A 158 -16.18 32.35 -35.68
CA LYS A 158 -17.11 31.29 -36.10
C LYS A 158 -18.42 31.85 -36.66
N SER A 159 -18.97 32.91 -36.04
CA SER A 159 -20.17 33.59 -36.55
C SER A 159 -19.97 34.41 -37.84
N PHE A 160 -18.72 34.69 -38.22
CA PHE A 160 -18.39 35.45 -39.42
C PHE A 160 -18.12 34.57 -40.64
N GLU A 161 -17.79 33.30 -40.40
CA GLU A 161 -17.54 32.27 -41.44
C GLU A 161 -18.75 31.37 -41.72
N SER A 162 -19.84 31.55 -40.95
CA SER A 162 -21.15 30.87 -41.14
C SER A 162 -22.09 31.75 -41.96
#